data_AF-A0A9D9EDQ5-F1
#
_entry.id   AF-A0A9D9EDQ5-F1
#
_cell.length_a   1.000
_cell.length_b   1.000
_cell.length_c   1.000
_cell.angle_alpha   90.00
_cell.angle_beta   90.00
_cell.angle_gamma   90.00
#
_symmetry.space_group_name_H-M   'P 1'
#
loop_
_entity.id
_entity.type
_entity.pdbx_description
1 polymer ?
#
loop_
_entity_poly.entity_id
_entity_poly.type
_entity_poly.pdbx_seq_one_letter_code
_entity_poly.pdbx_strand_id
1 'polypeptide(L)'
;MRMDLSEKRVEATLAVAFRLGMLPSPSLADLLSSRPEKEGEYGAMLSETGWLIHSLNMLRLRYANEDAGIKHSFTPISRAQMEDWYKSNSDLFTRYEGDSFDFEEVADVVLKRMREEEWEGLIDEMACQQHPRG
;
A
#
# COMPACT_ATOMS: atom_id res chain seq x y z
N MET A 1 -7.93 6.55 -6.05
CA MET A 1 -8.35 5.50 -5.10
C MET A 1 -8.43 6.11 -3.70
N ARG A 2 -9.62 6.17 -3.08
CA ARG A 2 -9.76 6.58 -1.67
C ARG A 2 -9.32 5.40 -0.80
N MET A 3 -8.50 5.62 0.23
CA MET A 3 -8.29 4.61 1.27
C MET A 3 -9.62 4.36 1.98
N ASP A 4 -10.06 3.11 1.98
CA ASP A 4 -11.19 2.69 2.79
C ASP A 4 -10.73 2.58 4.24
N LEU A 5 -11.27 3.47 5.08
CA LEU A 5 -11.00 3.53 6.51
C LEU A 5 -12.05 2.77 7.32
N SER A 6 -12.78 1.84 6.70
CA SER A 6 -13.62 0.91 7.44
C SER A 6 -12.78 0.17 8.49
N GLU A 7 -13.33 0.04 9.69
CA GLU A 7 -12.67 -0.60 10.83
C GLU A 7 -12.10 -1.97 10.45
N LYS A 8 -12.91 -2.78 9.77
CA LYS A 8 -12.53 -4.08 9.20
C LYS A 8 -11.29 -4.01 8.30
N ARG A 9 -11.19 -3.01 7.42
CA ARG A 9 -10.05 -2.89 6.50
C ARG A 9 -8.80 -2.40 7.23
N VAL A 10 -8.95 -1.51 8.20
CA VAL A 10 -7.85 -1.06 9.06
C VAL A 10 -7.28 -2.24 9.85
N GLU A 11 -8.13 -3.01 10.53
CA GLU A 11 -7.72 -4.21 11.28
C GLU A 11 -7.01 -5.23 10.38
N ALA A 12 -7.58 -5.51 9.21
CA ALA A 12 -6.96 -6.40 8.24
C ALA A 12 -5.58 -5.90 7.80
N THR A 13 -5.44 -4.59 7.55
CA THR A 13 -4.17 -3.96 7.16
C THR A 13 -3.11 -4.12 8.26
N LEU A 14 -3.45 -3.83 9.51
CA LEU A 14 -2.53 -4.00 10.63
C LEU A 14 -2.15 -5.46 10.85
N ALA A 15 -3.10 -6.39 10.67
CA ALA A 15 -2.83 -7.81 10.75
C ALA A 15 -1.87 -8.30 9.65
N VAL A 16 -2.05 -7.87 8.39
CA VAL A 16 -1.11 -8.17 7.30
C VAL A 16 0.27 -7.60 7.64
N ALA A 17 0.36 -6.31 7.98
CA ALA A 17 1.62 -5.65 8.29
C ALA A 17 2.38 -6.34 9.45
N PHE A 18 1.67 -6.75 10.50
CA PHE A 18 2.23 -7.52 11.60
C PHE A 18 2.76 -8.89 11.14
N ARG A 19 1.99 -9.64 10.34
CA ARG A 19 2.43 -10.94 9.79
C ARG A 19 3.68 -10.81 8.95
N LEU A 20 3.79 -9.74 8.18
CA LEU A 20 4.96 -9.43 7.36
C LEU A 20 6.14 -8.83 8.15
N GLY A 21 6.02 -8.67 9.47
CA GLY A 21 7.07 -8.14 10.34
C GLY A 21 7.31 -6.64 10.20
N MET A 22 6.36 -5.90 9.62
CA MET A 22 6.46 -4.45 9.41
C MET A 22 6.10 -3.65 10.67
N LEU A 23 5.30 -4.26 11.55
CA LEU A 23 4.84 -3.72 12.83
C LEU A 23 5.14 -4.69 13.97
N PRO A 24 5.35 -4.17 15.21
CA PRO A 24 5.54 -5.00 16.39
C PRO A 24 4.23 -5.61 16.93
N SER A 25 3.09 -4.99 16.65
CA SER A 25 1.75 -5.48 17.02
C SER A 25 0.72 -5.07 15.96
N PRO A 26 -0.41 -5.79 15.84
CA PRO A 26 -1.52 -5.41 14.95
C PRO A 26 -2.52 -4.44 15.61
N SER A 27 -2.16 -3.82 16.75
CA SER A 27 -3.07 -2.99 17.55
C SER A 27 -3.17 -1.57 17.00
N LEU A 28 -4.40 -1.10 16.76
CA LEU A 28 -4.66 0.29 16.39
C LEU A 28 -4.20 1.25 17.50
N ALA A 29 -4.45 0.91 18.77
CA ALA A 29 -4.07 1.74 19.90
C ALA A 29 -2.54 1.92 19.99
N ASP A 30 -1.77 0.85 19.74
CA ASP A 30 -0.30 0.90 19.77
C ASP A 30 0.23 1.79 18.64
N LEU A 31 -0.38 1.70 17.45
CA LEU A 31 -0.03 2.54 16.30
C LEU A 31 -0.34 4.03 16.56
N LEU A 32 -1.50 4.33 17.13
CA LEU A 32 -1.87 5.71 17.45
C LEU A 32 -0.98 6.28 18.57
N SER A 33 -0.58 5.44 19.53
CA SER A 33 0.35 5.82 20.60
C SER A 33 1.78 6.04 20.09
N SER A 34 2.16 5.48 18.93
CA SER A 34 3.47 5.71 18.32
C SER A 34 3.55 7.04 17.56
N ARG A 35 2.48 7.84 17.55
CA ARG A 35 2.48 9.16 16.92
C ARG A 35 3.52 10.07 17.59
N PRO A 36 4.33 10.81 16.81
CA PRO A 36 5.28 11.75 17.40
C PRO A 36 4.56 12.85 18.19
N GLU A 37 5.07 13.13 19.39
CA GLU A 37 4.53 14.18 20.27
C GLU A 37 4.93 15.60 19.84
N LYS A 38 5.94 15.71 18.97
CA LYS A 38 6.48 16.98 18.46
C LYS A 38 6.62 16.90 16.95
N GLU A 39 6.49 18.06 16.30
CA GLU A 39 6.84 18.19 14.89
C GLU A 39 8.31 17.79 14.68
N GLY A 40 8.54 16.99 13.65
CA GLY A 40 9.89 16.71 13.19
C GLY A 40 10.51 17.95 12.53
N GLU A 41 11.77 17.83 12.13
CA GLU A 41 12.44 18.85 11.31
C GLU A 41 11.70 19.09 9.97
N TYR A 42 10.98 18.07 9.49
CA TYR A 42 10.15 18.11 8.29
C TYR A 42 8.76 17.51 8.58
N GLY A 43 7.70 18.15 8.06
CA GLY A 43 6.32 17.69 8.16
C GLY A 43 5.56 18.24 9.37
N ALA A 44 4.26 18.53 9.17
CA ALA A 44 3.39 19.07 10.22
C ALA A 44 2.94 17.99 11.22
N MET A 45 2.57 18.41 12.43
CA MET A 45 1.96 17.52 13.41
C MET A 45 0.61 17.03 12.88
N LEU A 46 0.47 15.72 12.72
CA LEU A 46 -0.77 15.12 12.21
C LEU A 46 -1.78 14.93 13.35
N SER A 47 -3.06 15.17 13.03
CA SER A 47 -4.17 14.72 13.88
C SER A 47 -4.14 13.20 14.03
N GLU A 48 -4.93 12.64 14.94
CA GLU A 48 -4.98 11.18 15.12
C GLU A 48 -5.40 10.46 13.83
N THR A 49 -6.44 10.96 13.16
CA THR A 49 -6.87 10.47 11.85
C THR A 49 -5.80 10.69 10.77
N GLY A 50 -5.13 11.84 10.77
CA GLY A 50 -4.03 12.11 9.84
C GLY A 50 -2.87 11.14 10.02
N TRP A 51 -2.52 10.83 11.27
CA TRP A 51 -1.48 9.86 11.62
C TRP A 51 -1.86 8.45 11.19
N LEU A 52 -3.12 8.04 11.39
CA LEU A 52 -3.61 6.76 10.90
C LEU A 52 -3.47 6.64 9.39
N ILE A 53 -3.98 7.62 8.64
CA ILE A 53 -3.88 7.64 7.17
C ILE A 53 -2.41 7.62 6.71
N HIS A 54 -1.57 8.43 7.34
CA HIS A 54 -0.15 8.47 7.05
C HIS A 54 0.50 7.10 7.28
N SER A 55 0.29 6.51 8.45
CA SER A 55 0.88 5.22 8.84
C SER A 55 0.46 4.09 7.91
N LEU A 56 -0.83 3.99 7.58
CA LEU A 56 -1.35 3.00 6.64
C LEU A 56 -0.76 3.20 5.23
N ASN A 57 -0.60 4.45 4.77
CA ASN A 57 0.09 4.74 3.51
C ASN A 57 1.57 4.32 3.56
N MET A 58 2.26 4.55 4.67
CA MET A 58 3.65 4.13 4.83
C MET A 58 3.78 2.62 4.74
N LEU A 59 2.87 1.85 5.35
CA LEU A 59 2.87 0.39 5.24
C LEU A 59 2.72 -0.06 3.78
N ARG A 60 1.76 0.51 3.04
CA ARG A 60 1.59 0.21 1.61
C ARG A 60 2.86 0.53 0.82
N LEU A 61 3.45 1.71 1.03
CA LEU A 61 4.65 2.13 0.30
C LEU A 61 5.86 1.23 0.59
N ARG A 62 6.05 0.84 1.86
CA ARG A 62 7.10 -0.09 2.25
C ARG A 62 6.95 -1.44 1.55
N TYR A 63 5.72 -1.97 1.45
CA TYR A 63 5.45 -3.19 0.70
C TYR A 63 5.74 -3.01 -0.80
N ALA A 64 5.23 -1.92 -1.39
CA ALA A 64 5.38 -1.65 -2.81
C ALA A 64 6.84 -1.42 -3.25
N ASN A 65 7.69 -0.93 -2.34
CA ASN A 65 9.11 -0.76 -2.56
C ASN A 65 9.95 -2.01 -2.23
N GLU A 66 9.32 -3.12 -1.82
CA GLU A 66 9.99 -4.36 -1.43
C GLU A 66 11.06 -4.13 -0.34
N ASP A 67 10.72 -3.32 0.67
CA ASP A 67 11.64 -2.97 1.78
C ASP A 67 12.30 -4.22 2.38
N ALA A 68 13.63 -4.19 2.54
CA ALA A 68 14.43 -5.33 3.03
C ALA A 68 14.02 -5.84 4.44
N GLY A 69 13.28 -5.05 5.21
CA GLY A 69 12.78 -5.44 6.53
C GLY A 69 11.50 -6.29 6.50
N ILE A 70 10.90 -6.50 5.33
CA ILE A 70 9.65 -7.24 5.17
C ILE A 70 9.96 -8.75 5.11
N LYS A 71 9.27 -9.51 5.95
CA LYS A 71 9.33 -10.99 5.98
C LYS A 71 8.41 -11.57 4.89
N HIS A 72 8.69 -11.23 3.64
CA HIS A 72 7.95 -11.69 2.47
C HIS A 72 8.92 -12.02 1.33
N SER A 73 8.64 -13.09 0.59
CA SER A 73 9.43 -13.45 -0.59
C SER A 73 8.74 -12.91 -1.83
N PHE A 74 9.18 -11.75 -2.30
CA PHE A 74 8.63 -11.13 -3.51
C PHE A 74 8.92 -11.98 -4.74
N THR A 75 7.87 -12.41 -5.42
CA THR A 75 8.01 -13.08 -6.71
C THR A 75 8.39 -12.04 -7.76
N PRO A 76 9.48 -12.21 -8.53
CA PRO A 76 9.86 -11.25 -9.56
C PRO A 76 8.74 -11.06 -10.59
N ILE A 77 8.37 -9.80 -10.83
CA ILE A 77 7.42 -9.46 -11.88
C ILE A 77 8.20 -9.37 -13.19
N SER A 78 7.79 -10.16 -14.18
CA SER A 78 8.44 -10.15 -15.50
C SER A 78 8.03 -8.94 -16.32
N ARG A 79 8.92 -8.51 -17.22
CA ARG A 79 8.63 -7.44 -18.18
C ARG A 79 7.35 -7.69 -18.99
N ALA A 80 7.09 -8.92 -19.41
CA ALA A 80 5.88 -9.28 -20.15
C ALA A 80 4.61 -9.00 -19.33
N GLN A 81 4.61 -9.36 -18.03
CA GLN A 81 3.49 -9.05 -17.14
C GLN A 81 3.29 -7.54 -16.98
N MET A 82 4.37 -6.77 -16.89
CA MET A 82 4.29 -5.30 -16.82
C MET A 82 3.73 -4.69 -18.10
N GLU A 83 4.18 -5.14 -19.26
CA GLU A 83 3.67 -4.68 -20.56
C GLU A 83 2.19 -5.02 -20.75
N ASP A 84 1.75 -6.21 -20.31
CA ASP A 84 0.36 -6.61 -20.36
C ASP A 84 -0.50 -5.75 -19.42
N TRP A 85 -0.04 -5.53 -18.18
CA TRP A 85 -0.72 -4.65 -17.23
C TRP A 85 -0.81 -3.21 -17.76
N TYR A 86 0.28 -2.68 -18.34
CA TYR A 86 0.30 -1.36 -18.96
C TYR A 86 -0.75 -1.22 -20.08
N LYS A 87 -0.85 -2.22 -20.98
CA LYS A 87 -1.85 -2.22 -22.07
C LYS A 87 -3.27 -2.28 -21.53
N SER A 88 -3.50 -3.11 -20.50
CA SER A 88 -4.82 -3.23 -19.85
C SER A 88 -5.25 -1.99 -19.08
N ASN A 89 -4.33 -1.13 -18.68
CA ASN A 89 -4.57 0.09 -17.91
C ASN A 89 -4.08 1.36 -18.65
N SER A 90 -4.20 1.36 -19.98
CA SER A 90 -3.65 2.44 -20.82
C SER A 90 -4.27 3.81 -20.54
N ASP A 91 -5.48 3.87 -20.00
CA ASP A 91 -6.15 5.09 -19.56
C ASP A 91 -5.39 5.83 -18.45
N LEU A 92 -4.69 5.09 -17.57
CA LEU A 92 -3.92 5.64 -16.46
C LEU A 92 -2.65 6.38 -16.92
N PHE A 93 -2.21 6.16 -18.15
CA PHE A 93 -0.96 6.68 -18.71
C PHE A 93 -1.17 7.69 -19.84
N THR A 94 -2.40 8.20 -19.97
CA THR A 94 -2.71 9.29 -20.88
C THR A 94 -2.30 10.63 -20.27
N ARG A 95 -1.66 11.46 -21.08
CA ARG A 95 -1.29 12.84 -20.75
C ARG A 95 -2.43 13.78 -21.08
N TYR A 96 -2.23 15.04 -20.71
CA TYR A 96 -3.23 16.08 -20.90
C TYR A 96 -3.67 16.26 -22.35
N GLU A 97 -2.76 16.13 -23.32
CA GLU A 97 -3.07 16.27 -24.75
C GLU A 97 -3.65 14.99 -25.39
N GLY A 98 -3.82 13.93 -24.60
CA GLY A 98 -4.35 12.63 -25.06
C GLY A 98 -3.30 11.69 -25.66
N ASP A 99 -2.03 12.11 -25.76
CA ASP A 99 -0.91 11.20 -26.00
C ASP A 99 -0.65 10.34 -24.75
N SER A 100 0.03 9.21 -24.90
CA SER A 100 0.36 8.31 -23.80
C SER A 100 1.85 8.35 -23.50
N PHE A 101 2.23 8.13 -22.24
CA PHE A 101 3.63 7.84 -21.91
C PHE A 101 4.08 6.56 -22.61
N ASP A 102 5.35 6.46 -22.98
CA ASP A 102 5.90 5.19 -23.44
C ASP A 102 6.08 4.24 -22.23
N PHE A 103 5.97 2.93 -22.45
CA PHE A 103 6.12 1.93 -21.38
C PHE A 103 7.44 2.10 -20.60
N GLU A 104 8.54 2.38 -21.30
CA GLU A 104 9.85 2.58 -20.67
C GLU A 104 9.89 3.81 -19.75
N GLU A 105 9.09 4.86 -20.03
CA GLU A 105 9.01 6.05 -19.17
C GLU A 105 8.30 5.75 -17.84
N VAL A 106 7.42 4.74 -17.81
CA VAL A 106 6.53 4.45 -16.68
C VAL A 106 6.72 3.04 -16.10
N ALA A 107 7.74 2.30 -16.54
CA ALA A 107 7.97 0.92 -16.11
C ALA A 107 8.03 0.78 -14.58
N ASP A 108 8.77 1.65 -13.89
CA ASP A 108 8.86 1.63 -12.42
C ASP A 108 7.52 1.97 -11.76
N VAL A 109 6.73 2.85 -12.38
CA VAL A 109 5.38 3.19 -11.89
C VAL A 109 4.45 1.99 -12.05
N VAL A 110 4.50 1.29 -13.19
CA VAL A 110 3.74 0.05 -13.42
C VAL A 110 4.11 -1.00 -12.39
N LEU A 111 5.41 -1.25 -12.18
CA LEU A 111 5.87 -2.21 -11.18
C LEU A 111 5.33 -1.88 -9.79
N LYS A 112 5.46 -0.61 -9.39
CA LYS A 112 4.94 -0.13 -8.11
C LYS A 112 3.43 -0.33 -8.00
N ARG A 113 2.67 -0.03 -9.05
CA ARG A 113 1.21 -0.23 -9.08
C ARG A 113 0.84 -1.70 -8.91
N MET A 114 1.51 -2.60 -9.62
CA MET A 114 1.27 -4.03 -9.47
C MET A 114 1.55 -4.52 -8.04
N ARG A 115 2.58 -3.99 -7.37
CA ARG A 115 2.84 -4.30 -5.95
C ARG A 115 1.82 -3.67 -4.99
N GLU A 116 1.34 -2.47 -5.28
CA GLU A 116 0.23 -1.86 -4.55
C GLU A 116 -1.05 -2.70 -4.69
N GLU A 117 -1.34 -3.26 -5.87
CA GLU A 117 -2.47 -4.16 -6.10
C GLU A 117 -2.33 -5.48 -5.34
N GLU A 118 -1.13 -6.07 -5.34
CA GLU A 118 -0.81 -7.26 -4.54
C GLU A 118 -1.05 -7.01 -3.05
N TRP A 119 -0.61 -5.85 -2.55
CA TRP A 119 -0.87 -5.42 -1.17
C TRP A 119 -2.37 -5.30 -0.85
N GLU A 120 -3.15 -4.66 -1.72
CA GLU A 120 -4.60 -4.56 -1.54
C GLU A 120 -5.27 -5.94 -1.56
N GLY A 121 -4.80 -6.86 -2.42
CA GLY A 121 -5.25 -8.25 -2.46
C GLY A 121 -5.03 -8.98 -1.13
N LEU A 122 -3.86 -8.82 -0.50
CA LEU A 122 -3.57 -9.39 0.82
C LEU A 122 -4.52 -8.88 1.90
N ILE A 123 -4.85 -7.58 1.86
CA ILE A 123 -5.80 -6.97 2.80
C ILE A 123 -7.21 -7.51 2.57
N ASP A 124 -7.65 -7.61 1.32
CA ASP A 124 -8.98 -8.11 0.99
C ASP A 124 -9.16 -9.58 1.42
N GLU A 125 -8.15 -10.42 1.18
CA GLU A 125 -8.12 -11.80 1.65
C GLU A 125 -8.20 -11.88 3.17
N MET A 126 -7.39 -11.09 3.89
CA MET A 126 -7.41 -11.03 5.35
C MET A 126 -8.76 -10.58 5.88
N ALA A 127 -9.32 -9.52 5.30
CA ALA A 127 -10.62 -8.98 5.68
C ALA A 127 -11.73 -10.01 5.45
N CYS A 128 -11.66 -10.79 4.38
CA CYS A 128 -12.61 -11.87 4.12
C CYS A 128 -12.47 -13.02 5.13
N GLN A 129 -11.25 -13.43 5.47
CA GLN A 129 -10.98 -14.51 6.44
C GLN A 129 -11.49 -14.17 7.84
N GLN A 130 -11.32 -12.93 8.30
CA GLN A 130 -11.71 -12.52 9.65
C GLN A 130 -13.22 -12.36 9.80
N HIS A 131 -13.95 -12.12 8.71
CA HIS A 131 -15.38 -11.83 8.74
C HIS A 131 -16.08 -12.51 7.54
N PRO A 132 -16.27 -13.85 7.61
CA PRO A 132 -17.02 -14.58 6.58
C PRO A 132 -18.46 -14.09 6.55
N ARG A 133 -19.02 -13.91 5.36
CA ARG A 133 -20.45 -13.59 5.19
C ARG A 133 -21.25 -14.83 5.60
N GLY A 134 -21.92 -14.76 6.75
CA GLY A 134 -22.93 -15.73 7.18
C GLY A 134 -24.20 -15.61 6.36
#